data_AF-A0A7W1A022-F1
#
_entry.id   AF-A0A7W1A022-F1
#
_cell.length_a   1.000
_cell.length_b   1.000
_cell.length_c   1.000
_cell.angle_alpha   90.00
_cell.angle_beta   90.00
_cell.angle_gamma   90.00
#
_symmetry.space_group_name_H-M   'P 1'
#
loop_
_entity.id
_entity.type
_entity.pdbx_description
1 polymer ?
#
loop_
_entity_poly.entity_id
_entity_poly.type
_entity_poly.pdbx_seq_one_letter_code
_entity_poly.pdbx_strand_id
1 'polypeptide(L)'
;MTTTKLETHPPLARDAAGNPVPFPAGTSSFCLGRETPGRPRLLRGPDKQVLRFPPHTSPEDIIELCGPGVYRVFALDALGEQLGDEHIARWDLTSSSARELRNGALDPMIALRSERAATPAGPATDLRFALETMAQMMRTNSDALRLVAESQVDLAKTIASVKGLPRNAAMYLPPTPPPPLANEESDDDDDDDDDDDDDDDDDEGLQAAPTNFADLLMPFSEALAPKVADIVPGLLAGAAANGVPAMAGVVAAHRSHSAGGADDDIANRPFEVRELIDLRYTQRKAAAKRAASKKQPASNVSLQARIMMDPQLRQQVMEIKAQLALDEITTLITAASAWSNDAQAKFLETLKPLPVNHAVAYCREVIKTVLTHRANVNANIADDLDRGDDDEGGDATDAQ
;
A
#
# COMPACT_ATOMS: atom_id res chain seq x y z
N MET A 1 36.38 45.83 1.25
CA MET A 1 35.80 44.79 0.38
C MET A 1 35.10 43.79 1.28
N THR A 2 33.80 43.97 1.49
CA THR A 2 32.96 43.04 2.25
C THR A 2 32.74 41.81 1.38
N THR A 3 33.32 40.67 1.77
CA THR A 3 33.02 39.38 1.17
C THR A 3 31.51 39.18 1.24
N THR A 4 30.83 39.19 0.10
CA THR A 4 29.43 38.80 -0.02
C THR A 4 29.31 37.42 0.59
N LYS A 5 28.67 37.32 1.77
CA LYS A 5 28.29 36.03 2.34
C LYS A 5 27.51 35.34 1.24
N LEU A 6 28.01 34.19 0.77
CA LEU A 6 27.26 33.32 -0.11
C LEU A 6 25.93 33.04 0.58
N GLU A 7 24.88 33.72 0.10
CA GLU A 7 23.52 33.53 0.55
C GLU A 7 23.21 32.06 0.29
N THR A 8 23.25 31.27 1.36
CA THR A 8 23.04 29.84 1.29
C THR A 8 21.55 29.67 1.04
N HIS A 9 21.18 29.44 -0.22
CA HIS A 9 19.79 29.23 -0.61
C HIS A 9 19.19 28.10 0.24
N PRO A 10 18.03 28.33 0.90
CA PRO A 10 17.33 27.31 1.66
C PRO A 10 17.10 26.05 0.81
N PRO A 11 17.35 24.83 1.32
CA PRO A 11 17.17 23.60 0.55
C PRO A 11 15.78 23.46 -0.06
N LEU A 12 14.73 23.91 0.64
CA LEU A 12 13.33 23.85 0.17
C LEU A 12 12.97 24.90 -0.89
N ALA A 13 13.78 25.96 -1.04
CA ALA A 13 13.61 26.98 -2.06
C ALA A 13 14.30 26.58 -3.37
N ARG A 14 14.05 25.33 -3.79
CA ARG A 14 14.53 24.77 -5.06
C ARG A 14 13.35 24.20 -5.84
N ASP A 15 13.43 24.29 -7.16
CA ASP A 15 12.45 23.67 -8.04
C ASP A 15 12.66 22.14 -8.12
N ALA A 16 11.79 21.45 -8.84
CA ALA A 16 11.90 20.00 -9.05
C ALA A 16 13.17 19.57 -9.81
N ALA A 17 13.88 20.50 -10.46
CA ALA A 17 15.16 20.26 -11.12
C ALA A 17 16.37 20.62 -10.22
N GLY A 18 16.13 21.05 -8.98
CA GLY A 18 17.17 21.45 -8.03
C GLY A 18 17.70 22.87 -8.22
N ASN A 19 17.14 23.66 -9.14
CA ASN A 19 17.52 25.05 -9.34
C ASN A 19 17.00 25.92 -8.19
N PRO A 20 17.78 26.89 -7.70
CA PRO A 20 17.31 27.81 -6.67
C PRO A 20 16.17 28.67 -7.19
N VAL A 21 15.09 28.75 -6.41
CA VAL A 21 13.92 29.61 -6.69
C VAL A 21 13.99 30.83 -5.77
N PRO A 22 13.71 32.04 -6.26
CA PRO A 22 13.62 33.22 -5.41
C PRO A 22 12.52 33.02 -4.36
N PHE A 23 12.84 33.27 -3.09
CA PHE A 23 11.86 33.25 -2.01
C PHE A 23 11.68 34.67 -1.44
N PRO A 24 10.49 35.03 -0.95
CA PRO A 24 10.21 36.37 -0.43
C PRO A 24 11.13 36.77 0.73
N ALA A 25 11.54 38.05 0.74
CA ALA A 25 12.29 38.60 1.86
C ALA A 25 11.46 38.52 3.16
N GLY A 26 12.11 38.16 4.27
CA GLY A 26 11.43 37.98 5.56
C GLY A 26 10.91 36.56 5.81
N THR A 27 11.18 35.60 4.92
CA THR A 27 10.87 34.18 5.15
C THR A 27 11.64 33.67 6.37
N SER A 28 10.92 33.26 7.41
CA SER A 28 11.48 32.70 8.64
C SER A 28 11.39 31.18 8.67
N SER A 29 10.34 30.63 8.07
CA SER A 29 10.01 29.20 8.06
C SER A 29 9.18 28.86 6.82
N PHE A 30 9.05 27.57 6.52
CA PHE A 30 8.21 27.06 5.45
C PHE A 30 7.03 26.27 6.01
N CYS A 31 5.91 26.27 5.31
CA CYS A 31 4.87 25.27 5.52
C CYS A 31 4.59 24.51 4.23
N LEU A 32 4.09 23.28 4.39
CA LEU A 32 3.87 22.36 3.29
C LEU A 32 2.38 22.06 3.13
N GLY A 33 1.89 22.14 1.91
CA GLY A 33 0.57 21.63 1.52
C GLY A 33 0.71 20.39 0.67
N ARG A 34 0.18 19.25 1.13
CA ARG A 34 0.15 18.03 0.32
C ARG A 34 -0.83 18.22 -0.82
N GLU A 35 -0.35 18.01 -2.05
CA GLU A 35 -1.18 18.05 -3.23
C GLU A 35 -2.11 16.84 -3.22
N THR A 36 -3.40 17.12 -3.30
CA THR A 36 -4.45 16.12 -3.39
C THR A 36 -5.26 16.44 -4.65
N PRO A 37 -6.10 15.55 -5.19
CA PRO A 37 -6.94 15.85 -6.35
C PRO A 37 -7.92 17.03 -6.17
N GLY A 38 -7.95 17.68 -5.00
CA GLY A 38 -8.71 18.89 -4.73
C GLY A 38 -7.83 20.02 -4.18
N ARG A 39 -8.34 20.75 -3.18
CA ARG A 39 -7.57 21.82 -2.53
C ARG A 39 -6.37 21.22 -1.78
N PRO A 40 -5.13 21.74 -1.96
CA PRO A 40 -3.97 21.30 -1.21
C PRO A 40 -4.26 21.32 0.30
N ARG A 41 -3.92 20.24 1.00
CA ARG A 41 -4.15 20.11 2.43
C ARG A 41 -2.88 20.51 3.16
N LEU A 42 -2.92 21.62 3.90
CA LEU A 42 -1.83 22.03 4.78
C LEU A 42 -1.57 20.93 5.81
N LEU A 43 -0.30 20.56 5.94
CA LEU A 43 0.13 19.59 6.94
C LEU A 43 -0.02 20.20 8.32
N ARG A 44 -0.66 19.46 9.23
CA ARG A 44 -0.88 19.86 10.62
C ARG A 44 -0.16 18.92 11.55
N GLY A 45 0.49 19.49 12.57
CA GLY A 45 1.12 18.74 13.64
C GLY A 45 0.09 18.06 14.56
N PRO A 46 0.56 17.27 15.55
CA PRO A 46 -0.30 16.64 16.55
C PRO A 46 -1.10 17.66 17.39
N ASP A 47 -0.60 18.90 17.49
CA ASP A 47 -1.23 20.05 18.11
C ASP A 47 -2.31 20.71 17.24
N LYS A 48 -2.58 20.18 16.04
CA LYS A 48 -3.48 20.72 15.02
C LYS A 48 -3.04 22.08 14.45
N GLN A 49 -1.85 22.57 14.78
CA GLN A 49 -1.29 23.77 14.16
C GLN A 49 -0.63 23.42 12.84
N VAL A 50 -0.47 24.42 11.95
CA VAL A 50 0.23 24.22 10.69
C VAL A 50 1.69 23.90 11.00
N LEU A 51 2.18 22.78 10.45
CA LEU A 51 3.53 22.33 10.69
C LEU A 51 4.51 23.33 10.04
N ARG A 52 5.45 23.85 10.85
CA ARG A 52 6.45 24.82 10.43
C ARG A 52 7.80 24.13 10.31
N PHE A 53 8.41 24.27 9.14
CA PHE A 53 9.72 23.72 8.83
C PHE A 53 10.76 24.83 8.86
N PRO A 54 11.86 24.66 9.63
CA PRO A 54 12.99 25.56 9.57
C PRO A 54 13.55 25.69 8.14
N PRO A 55 14.20 26.81 7.79
CA PRO A 55 14.67 27.03 6.43
C PRO A 55 15.79 26.08 6.00
N HIS A 56 16.43 25.40 6.94
CA HIS A 56 17.47 24.40 6.70
C HIS A 56 16.93 22.97 6.57
N THR A 57 15.61 22.78 6.63
CA THR A 57 14.99 21.45 6.50
C THR A 57 15.32 20.87 5.12
N SER A 58 15.81 19.64 5.10
CA SER A 58 16.08 18.91 3.87
C SER A 58 14.81 18.22 3.35
N PRO A 59 14.70 17.94 2.04
CA PRO A 59 13.61 17.14 1.52
C PRO A 59 13.55 15.72 2.10
N GLU A 60 14.67 15.15 2.53
CA GLU A 60 14.70 13.87 3.23
C GLU A 60 13.96 13.93 4.57
N ASP A 61 14.15 15.01 5.34
CA ASP A 61 13.43 15.23 6.59
C ASP A 61 11.91 15.31 6.35
N ILE A 62 11.49 15.87 5.20
CA ILE A 62 10.08 15.92 4.82
C ILE A 62 9.54 14.51 4.54
N ILE A 63 10.29 13.67 3.84
CA ILE A 63 9.88 12.29 3.57
C ILE A 63 9.76 11.50 4.88
N GLU A 64 10.71 11.67 5.80
CA GLU A 64 10.70 10.99 7.10
C GLU A 64 9.51 11.43 7.96
N LEU A 65 9.22 12.74 8.01
CA LEU A 65 8.15 13.28 8.85
C LEU A 65 6.75 13.13 8.25
N CYS A 66 6.62 13.28 6.93
CA CYS A 66 5.32 13.43 6.25
C CYS A 66 5.00 12.28 5.28
N GLY A 67 5.98 11.45 4.95
CA GLY A 67 5.88 10.38 3.96
C GLY A 67 6.04 10.86 2.52
N PRO A 68 6.13 9.93 1.55
CA PRO A 68 6.25 10.25 0.14
C PRO A 68 4.98 10.92 -0.42
N GLY A 69 5.14 11.83 -1.36
CA GLY A 69 4.03 12.61 -1.90
C GLY A 69 4.46 13.83 -2.70
N VAL A 70 3.48 14.48 -3.35
CA VAL A 70 3.70 15.79 -3.99
C VAL A 70 3.30 16.89 -3.01
N TYR A 71 4.21 17.84 -2.78
CA TYR A 71 4.08 18.90 -1.79
C TYR A 71 4.25 20.27 -2.44
N ARG A 72 3.46 21.24 -1.98
CA ARG A 72 3.61 22.67 -2.30
C ARG A 72 4.22 23.37 -1.11
N VAL A 73 5.30 24.12 -1.34
CA VAL A 73 6.06 24.84 -0.32
C VAL A 73 5.59 26.29 -0.28
N PHE A 74 5.20 26.78 0.90
CA PHE A 74 4.81 28.16 1.12
C PHE A 74 5.78 28.81 2.10
N ALA A 75 6.20 30.06 1.85
CA ALA A 75 6.98 30.82 2.81
C ALA A 75 6.08 31.41 3.89
N LEU A 76 6.58 31.35 5.12
CA LEU A 76 5.98 32.00 6.27
C LEU A 76 6.92 33.07 6.82
N ASP A 77 6.35 34.17 7.30
CA ASP A 77 7.07 35.20 8.05
C ASP A 77 7.40 34.75 9.49
N ALA A 78 7.95 35.64 10.31
CA ALA A 78 8.27 35.35 11.72
C ALA A 78 7.03 35.06 12.59
N LEU A 79 5.85 35.57 12.21
CA LEU A 79 4.58 35.35 12.90
C LEU A 79 3.90 34.05 12.45
N GLY A 80 4.27 33.54 11.27
CA GLY A 80 3.67 32.38 10.62
C GLY A 80 2.58 32.73 9.62
N GLU A 81 2.51 33.98 9.18
CA GLU A 81 1.65 34.41 8.09
C GLU A 81 2.32 34.08 6.76
N GLN A 82 1.50 33.70 5.78
CA GLN A 82 1.98 33.32 4.46
C GLN A 82 2.46 34.56 3.69
N LEU A 83 3.73 34.55 3.28
CA LEU A 83 4.33 35.63 2.47
C LEU A 83 4.01 35.41 0.99
N GLY A 84 2.77 35.72 0.60
CA GLY A 84 2.29 35.68 -0.79
C GLY A 84 1.17 34.67 -1.04
N ASP A 85 0.41 34.87 -2.12
CA ASP A 85 -0.77 34.05 -2.43
C ASP A 85 -0.41 32.71 -3.10
N GLU A 86 0.78 32.63 -3.71
CA GLU A 86 1.25 31.45 -4.43
C GLU A 86 2.31 30.66 -3.65
N HIS A 87 2.47 29.39 -4.03
CA HIS A 87 3.51 28.52 -3.49
C HIS A 87 4.83 28.84 -4.19
N ILE A 88 5.95 28.75 -3.47
CA ILE A 88 7.28 29.04 -3.99
C ILE A 88 7.77 27.89 -4.87
N ALA A 89 7.58 26.67 -4.39
CA ALA A 89 8.09 25.47 -5.05
C ALA A 89 7.10 24.32 -4.96
N ARG A 90 7.14 23.44 -5.96
CA ARG A 90 6.42 22.18 -5.99
C ARG A 90 7.43 21.05 -5.98
N TRP A 91 7.34 20.20 -4.97
CA TRP A 91 8.22 19.09 -4.72
C TRP A 91 7.49 17.78 -4.99
N ASP A 92 8.03 16.96 -5.89
CA ASP A 92 7.53 15.61 -6.11
C ASP A 92 8.45 14.60 -5.40
N LEU A 93 8.00 14.11 -4.25
CA LEU A 93 8.67 13.11 -3.42
C LEU A 93 8.00 11.74 -3.54
N THR A 94 7.22 11.49 -4.60
CA THR A 94 6.48 10.21 -4.77
C THR A 94 7.38 9.06 -5.22
N SER A 95 8.39 9.36 -6.03
CA SER A 95 9.36 8.37 -6.50
C SER A 95 10.62 8.40 -5.63
N SER A 96 11.20 7.22 -5.44
CA SER A 96 12.55 7.03 -4.86
C SER A 96 13.66 7.82 -5.58
N SER A 97 13.33 8.54 -6.66
CA SER A 97 14.13 9.53 -7.36
C SER A 97 14.48 10.78 -6.53
N ALA A 98 13.96 10.94 -5.30
CA ALA A 98 14.53 11.89 -4.34
C ALA A 98 16.04 11.61 -4.10
N ARG A 99 16.50 10.37 -4.32
CA ARG A 99 17.95 10.04 -4.37
C ARG A 99 18.65 10.57 -5.62
N GLU A 100 17.98 10.74 -6.76
CA GLU A 100 18.59 11.27 -7.99
C GLU A 100 18.82 12.78 -7.91
N LEU A 101 18.00 13.51 -7.15
CA LEU A 101 18.23 14.94 -6.86
C LEU A 101 19.57 15.20 -6.15
N ARG A 102 20.13 14.20 -5.43
CA ARG A 102 21.49 14.29 -4.85
C ARG A 102 22.61 14.25 -5.91
N ASN A 103 22.35 13.66 -7.08
CA ASN A 103 23.37 13.50 -8.12
C ASN A 103 23.46 14.69 -9.08
N GLY A 104 22.44 15.57 -9.10
CA GLY A 104 22.48 16.79 -9.91
C GLY A 104 23.21 17.98 -9.26
N ALA A 105 23.44 17.93 -7.94
CA ALA A 105 24.00 19.06 -7.17
C ALA A 105 25.43 18.84 -6.66
N LEU A 106 26.09 17.74 -7.02
CA LEU A 106 27.52 17.58 -6.83
C LEU A 106 28.26 18.46 -7.85
N ASP A 107 28.53 19.69 -7.41
CA ASP A 107 29.63 20.57 -7.80
C ASP A 107 30.26 20.30 -9.20
N PRO A 108 29.99 21.12 -10.23
CA PRO A 108 30.61 20.95 -11.54
C PRO A 108 32.15 21.04 -11.53
N MET A 109 32.78 21.41 -10.41
CA MET A 109 34.24 21.31 -10.24
C MET A 109 34.76 19.91 -9.89
N ILE A 110 33.93 18.97 -9.45
CA ILE A 110 34.37 17.58 -9.19
C ILE A 110 34.30 16.71 -10.47
N ALA A 111 33.40 17.03 -11.40
CA ALA A 111 33.27 16.31 -12.68
C ALA A 111 34.52 16.44 -13.58
N LEU A 112 35.28 17.54 -13.48
CA LEU A 112 36.54 17.73 -14.22
C LEU A 112 37.78 17.10 -13.57
N ARG A 113 37.65 16.49 -12.38
CA ARG A 113 38.74 15.74 -11.73
C ARG A 113 38.57 14.23 -11.78
N SER A 114 37.43 13.74 -12.28
CA SER A 114 37.11 12.31 -12.33
C SER A 114 37.41 11.65 -13.68
N GLU A 115 38.25 12.24 -14.53
CA GLU A 115 38.74 11.61 -15.78
C GLU A 115 40.24 11.28 -15.74
N ARG A 116 40.94 11.50 -14.63
CA ARG A 116 42.40 11.27 -14.56
C ARG A 116 42.86 10.57 -13.30
N ALA A 117 42.31 9.39 -13.02
CA ALA A 117 42.95 8.40 -12.17
C ALA A 117 42.39 6.99 -12.46
N ALA A 118 42.66 6.49 -13.66
CA ALA A 118 42.67 5.06 -13.92
C ALA A 118 43.81 4.44 -13.12
N THR A 119 43.53 4.11 -11.86
CA THR A 119 44.33 3.18 -11.06
C THR A 119 43.45 1.97 -10.79
N PRO A 120 43.90 0.75 -11.12
CA PRO A 120 43.09 -0.45 -10.99
C PRO A 120 42.89 -0.78 -9.50
N ALA A 121 41.83 -0.22 -8.90
CA ALA A 121 41.36 -0.62 -7.59
C ALA A 121 40.60 -1.94 -7.74
N GLY A 122 41.12 -2.98 -7.11
CA GLY A 122 40.65 -4.35 -7.21
C GLY A 122 39.23 -4.62 -6.65
N PRO A 123 38.85 -5.90 -6.54
CA PRO A 123 37.46 -6.40 -6.42
C PRO A 123 36.72 -6.06 -5.10
N ALA A 124 37.19 -5.10 -4.32
CA ALA A 124 36.60 -4.73 -3.03
C ALA A 124 35.40 -3.77 -3.14
N THR A 125 35.23 -3.08 -4.27
CA THR A 125 34.11 -2.14 -4.49
C THR A 125 32.77 -2.84 -4.70
N ASP A 126 32.78 -4.04 -5.28
CA ASP A 126 31.57 -4.80 -5.59
C ASP A 126 30.91 -5.39 -4.33
N LEU A 127 31.71 -5.80 -3.34
CA LEU A 127 31.18 -6.35 -2.09
C LEU A 127 30.49 -5.27 -1.24
N ARG A 128 31.02 -4.05 -1.23
CA ARG A 128 30.37 -2.92 -0.52
C ARG A 128 29.05 -2.54 -1.18
N PHE A 129 29.02 -2.53 -2.50
CA PHE A 129 27.79 -2.30 -3.27
C PHE A 129 26.77 -3.43 -3.07
N ALA A 130 27.21 -4.68 -3.10
CA ALA A 130 26.35 -5.85 -2.85
C ALA A 130 25.75 -5.82 -1.42
N LEU A 131 26.55 -5.50 -0.40
CA LEU A 131 26.06 -5.38 0.98
C LEU A 131 25.08 -4.21 1.15
N GLU A 132 25.34 -3.08 0.52
CA GLU A 132 24.41 -1.94 0.54
C GLU A 132 23.09 -2.27 -0.17
N THR A 133 23.17 -2.98 -1.29
CA THR A 133 22.00 -3.48 -2.03
C THR A 133 21.20 -4.50 -1.22
N MET A 134 21.87 -5.44 -0.55
CA MET A 134 21.21 -6.41 0.34
C MET A 134 20.54 -5.72 1.54
N ALA A 135 21.21 -4.76 2.19
CA ALA A 135 20.63 -3.99 3.29
C ALA A 135 19.39 -3.20 2.82
N GLN A 136 19.43 -2.67 1.61
CA GLN A 136 18.29 -1.97 1.02
C GLN A 136 17.12 -2.92 0.70
N MET A 137 17.40 -4.10 0.13
CA MET A 137 16.39 -5.13 -0.10
C MET A 137 15.76 -5.66 1.20
N MET A 138 16.54 -5.80 2.27
CA MET A 138 15.99 -6.21 3.58
C MET A 138 15.02 -5.17 4.14
N ARG A 139 15.31 -3.86 3.97
CA ARG A 139 14.39 -2.80 4.40
C ARG A 139 13.10 -2.81 3.58
N THR A 140 13.19 -2.94 2.25
CA THR A 140 11.99 -3.03 1.40
C THR A 140 11.15 -4.27 1.71
N ASN A 141 11.79 -5.40 2.02
CA ASN A 141 11.09 -6.62 2.41
C ASN A 141 10.42 -6.46 3.79
N SER A 142 11.07 -5.79 4.74
CA SER A 142 10.49 -5.46 6.04
C SER A 142 9.26 -4.57 5.90
N ASP A 143 9.33 -3.53 5.07
CA ASP A 143 8.19 -2.63 4.83
C ASP A 143 7.03 -3.35 4.14
N ALA A 144 7.33 -4.23 3.18
CA ALA A 144 6.33 -5.07 2.54
C ALA A 144 5.62 -6.00 3.53
N LEU A 145 6.36 -6.65 4.44
CA LEU A 145 5.78 -7.51 5.50
C LEU A 145 4.92 -6.70 6.47
N ARG A 146 5.34 -5.47 6.82
CA ARG A 146 4.54 -4.58 7.67
C ARG A 146 3.22 -4.18 7.00
N LEU A 147 3.26 -3.88 5.70
CA LEU A 147 2.08 -3.53 4.92
C LEU A 147 1.11 -4.73 4.80
N VAL A 148 1.64 -5.94 4.62
CA VAL A 148 0.84 -7.18 4.65
C VAL A 148 0.19 -7.36 6.03
N ALA A 149 0.92 -7.17 7.12
CA ALA A 149 0.37 -7.27 8.47
C ALA A 149 -0.73 -6.22 8.73
N GLU A 150 -0.53 -4.97 8.32
CA GLU A 150 -1.54 -3.91 8.42
C GLU A 150 -2.79 -4.26 7.59
N SER A 151 -2.61 -4.84 6.40
CA SER A 151 -3.72 -5.30 5.56
C SER A 151 -4.52 -6.45 6.18
N GLN A 152 -3.85 -7.38 6.89
CA GLN A 152 -4.51 -8.47 7.61
C GLN A 152 -5.34 -7.95 8.78
N VAL A 153 -4.84 -6.93 9.49
CA VAL A 153 -5.59 -6.27 10.56
C VAL A 153 -6.84 -5.58 10.01
N ASP A 154 -6.74 -4.88 8.88
CA ASP A 154 -7.90 -4.22 8.25
C ASP A 154 -8.89 -5.22 7.66
N LEU A 155 -8.43 -6.35 7.13
CA LEU A 155 -9.28 -7.47 6.73
C LEU A 155 -10.04 -8.03 7.95
N ALA A 156 -9.35 -8.26 9.07
CA ALA A 156 -9.97 -8.75 10.30
C ALA A 156 -11.02 -7.77 10.85
N LYS A 157 -10.73 -6.45 10.84
CA LYS A 157 -11.71 -5.41 11.20
C LYS A 157 -12.91 -5.40 10.27
N THR A 158 -12.70 -5.62 8.96
CA THR A 158 -13.78 -5.68 7.98
C THR A 158 -14.63 -6.93 8.18
N ILE A 159 -14.03 -8.07 8.47
CA ILE A 159 -14.77 -9.30 8.82
C ILE A 159 -15.54 -9.11 10.12
N ALA A 160 -14.95 -8.48 11.14
CA ALA A 160 -15.62 -8.19 12.40
C ALA A 160 -16.80 -7.21 12.24
N SER A 161 -16.67 -6.21 11.37
CA SER A 161 -17.75 -5.25 11.09
C SER A 161 -18.85 -5.82 10.21
N VAL A 162 -18.51 -6.72 9.27
CA VAL A 162 -19.47 -7.44 8.42
C VAL A 162 -20.17 -8.54 9.21
N LYS A 163 -19.46 -9.23 10.12
CA LYS A 163 -20.04 -10.09 11.16
C LYS A 163 -20.61 -9.27 12.32
N GLY A 164 -21.21 -8.11 12.03
CA GLY A 164 -22.20 -7.50 12.90
C GLY A 164 -23.36 -8.47 13.10
N LEU A 165 -23.14 -9.52 13.90
CA LEU A 165 -24.18 -10.27 14.58
C LEU A 165 -25.01 -9.20 15.27
N PRO A 166 -26.31 -9.07 14.95
CA PRO A 166 -27.17 -8.16 15.64
C PRO A 166 -27.37 -8.69 17.06
N ARG A 167 -26.44 -8.36 17.97
CA ARG A 167 -26.60 -8.62 19.41
C ARG A 167 -27.79 -7.89 20.03
N ASN A 168 -28.49 -7.04 19.26
CA ASN A 168 -29.71 -6.34 19.66
C ASN A 168 -30.90 -6.53 18.69
N ALA A 169 -30.89 -7.55 17.82
CA ALA A 169 -32.15 -8.00 17.25
C ALA A 169 -32.85 -8.87 18.31
N ALA A 170 -33.52 -8.21 19.25
CA ALA A 170 -34.65 -8.82 19.93
C ALA A 170 -35.58 -9.33 18.82
N MET A 171 -35.56 -10.64 18.59
CA MET A 171 -36.60 -11.31 17.83
C MET A 171 -37.92 -10.87 18.45
N TYR A 172 -38.71 -10.12 17.69
CA TYR A 172 -40.14 -10.03 17.92
C TYR A 172 -40.69 -11.43 17.70
N LEU A 173 -40.66 -12.26 18.76
CA LEU A 173 -41.55 -13.40 18.83
C LEU A 173 -42.99 -12.85 18.85
N PRO A 174 -43.90 -13.41 18.03
CA PRO A 174 -45.31 -13.07 18.12
C PRO A 174 -45.81 -13.38 19.54
N PRO A 175 -46.67 -12.52 20.12
CA PRO A 175 -47.14 -12.69 21.49
C PRO A 175 -47.88 -14.02 21.63
N THR A 176 -47.32 -14.92 22.43
CA THR A 176 -48.00 -16.13 22.90
C THR A 176 -49.19 -15.72 23.77
N PRO A 177 -50.39 -16.30 23.56
CA PRO A 177 -51.56 -16.01 24.37
C PRO A 177 -51.33 -16.39 25.85
N PRO A 178 -51.90 -15.64 26.80
CA PRO A 178 -51.68 -15.86 28.22
C PRO A 178 -52.22 -17.23 28.65
N PRO A 179 -51.46 -18.01 29.44
CA PRO A 179 -51.97 -19.24 30.02
C PRO A 179 -53.05 -18.90 31.07
N PRO A 180 -54.10 -19.74 31.19
CA PRO A 180 -55.11 -19.56 32.22
C PRO A 180 -54.49 -19.79 33.60
N LEU A 181 -54.82 -18.89 34.52
CA LEU A 181 -54.48 -18.98 35.93
C LEU A 181 -55.09 -20.25 36.54
N ALA A 182 -54.25 -21.25 36.77
CA ALA A 182 -54.52 -22.34 37.69
C ALA A 182 -53.78 -22.03 38.99
N ASN A 183 -54.58 -21.80 40.04
CA ASN A 183 -54.17 -21.96 41.43
C ASN A 183 -53.70 -23.40 41.68
N GLU A 184 -52.90 -23.54 42.73
CA GLU A 184 -52.57 -24.72 43.58
C GLU A 184 -51.05 -24.75 43.75
N GLU A 185 -50.51 -24.24 44.87
CA GLU A 185 -50.40 -24.87 46.21
C GLU A 185 -49.56 -26.16 46.19
N SER A 186 -48.68 -26.25 47.20
CA SER A 186 -47.92 -27.43 47.64
C SER A 186 -46.79 -27.87 46.70
N ASP A 187 -45.71 -28.49 47.10
CA ASP A 187 -45.02 -28.79 48.38
C ASP A 187 -43.73 -29.49 47.92
N ASP A 188 -42.72 -29.52 48.79
CA ASP A 188 -41.76 -30.62 48.97
C ASP A 188 -40.84 -31.01 47.78
N ASP A 189 -39.52 -30.96 48.01
CA ASP A 189 -38.65 -32.14 48.21
C ASP A 189 -38.34 -32.80 46.84
N ASP A 190 -37.13 -33.19 46.49
CA ASP A 190 -35.92 -33.52 47.21
C ASP A 190 -34.81 -33.55 46.15
N ASP A 191 -33.58 -33.66 46.64
CA ASP A 191 -32.40 -34.24 46.02
C ASP A 191 -32.57 -34.95 44.65
N ASP A 192 -31.64 -34.66 43.75
CA ASP A 192 -30.80 -35.70 43.15
C ASP A 192 -29.58 -35.03 42.50
N ASP A 193 -28.49 -35.02 43.28
CA ASP A 193 -27.15 -35.26 42.76
C ASP A 193 -27.18 -36.65 42.11
N ASP A 194 -26.96 -36.75 40.80
CA ASP A 194 -26.33 -37.93 40.22
C ASP A 194 -25.46 -37.54 39.03
N ASP A 195 -24.17 -37.75 39.26
CA ASP A 195 -23.15 -38.05 38.26
C ASP A 195 -23.64 -39.15 37.30
N ASP A 196 -23.23 -39.06 36.03
CA ASP A 196 -22.85 -40.18 35.14
C ASP A 196 -22.82 -39.61 33.72
N ASP A 197 -21.63 -39.32 33.21
CA ASP A 197 -20.75 -40.26 32.49
C ASP A 197 -21.10 -40.32 30.99
N ASP A 198 -20.05 -40.06 30.20
CA ASP A 198 -19.75 -40.61 28.89
C ASP A 198 -20.91 -41.01 27.98
N ASP A 199 -21.04 -40.29 26.87
CA ASP A 199 -21.11 -40.95 25.58
C ASP A 199 -20.45 -40.05 24.52
N ASP A 200 -19.21 -40.46 24.19
CA ASP A 200 -18.71 -40.44 22.81
C ASP A 200 -19.81 -40.98 21.89
N ASP A 201 -20.15 -40.26 20.83
CA ASP A 201 -20.38 -40.87 19.52
C ASP A 201 -20.52 -39.79 18.44
N ASP A 202 -19.59 -39.87 17.48
CA ASP A 202 -19.83 -39.77 16.05
C ASP A 202 -20.79 -38.68 15.56
N ASP A 203 -20.23 -37.56 15.06
CA ASP A 203 -20.90 -36.85 13.98
C ASP A 203 -20.01 -36.75 12.74
N GLU A 204 -20.37 -37.59 11.79
CA GLU A 204 -19.81 -37.73 10.46
C GLU A 204 -19.88 -36.41 9.68
N GLY A 205 -18.73 -36.03 9.10
CA GLY A 205 -18.66 -35.91 7.65
C GLY A 205 -19.66 -35.03 6.90
N LEU A 206 -19.97 -33.82 7.37
CA LEU A 206 -20.48 -32.77 6.47
C LEU A 206 -19.33 -31.87 6.02
N GLN A 207 -18.72 -32.25 4.90
CA GLN A 207 -17.83 -31.40 4.10
C GLN A 207 -18.58 -30.13 3.68
N ALA A 208 -18.54 -29.11 4.53
CA ALA A 208 -18.91 -27.76 4.17
C ALA A 208 -17.95 -27.28 3.07
N ALA A 209 -18.50 -26.98 1.90
CA ALA A 209 -17.73 -26.41 0.80
C ALA A 209 -16.97 -25.15 1.28
N PRO A 210 -15.68 -25.01 0.97
CA PRO A 210 -14.87 -23.88 1.43
C PRO A 210 -15.41 -22.58 0.83
N THR A 211 -15.94 -21.69 1.67
CA THR A 211 -16.53 -20.41 1.25
C THR A 211 -15.61 -19.20 1.47
N ASN A 212 -14.40 -19.41 2.02
CA ASN A 212 -13.51 -18.31 2.39
C ASN A 212 -12.16 -18.35 1.67
N PHE A 213 -11.71 -17.17 1.25
CA PHE A 213 -10.40 -16.90 0.63
C PHE A 213 -9.19 -17.36 1.48
N ALA A 214 -9.39 -17.57 2.78
CA ALA A 214 -8.38 -18.12 3.70
C ALA A 214 -8.06 -19.60 3.41
N ASP A 215 -9.05 -20.43 3.02
CA ASP A 215 -8.82 -21.83 2.61
C ASP A 215 -8.13 -21.92 1.24
N LEU A 216 -8.23 -20.86 0.43
CA LEU A 216 -7.59 -20.79 -0.89
C LEU A 216 -6.08 -20.50 -0.82
N LEU A 217 -5.60 -19.90 0.29
CA LEU A 217 -4.19 -19.54 0.48
C LEU A 217 -3.42 -20.52 1.35
N MET A 218 -4.10 -21.37 2.14
CA MET A 218 -3.47 -22.42 2.96
C MET A 218 -2.54 -23.37 2.16
N PRO A 219 -2.88 -23.82 0.93
CA PRO A 219 -1.97 -24.69 0.16
C PRO A 219 -0.69 -23.97 -0.30
N PHE A 220 -0.72 -22.63 -0.40
CA PHE A 220 0.46 -21.84 -0.75
C PHE A 220 1.40 -21.67 0.44
N SER A 221 0.88 -21.49 1.66
CA SER A 221 1.72 -21.43 2.86
C SER A 221 2.38 -22.77 3.19
N GLU A 222 1.67 -23.88 3.01
CA GLU A 222 2.22 -25.22 3.28
C GLU A 222 3.26 -25.67 2.23
N ALA A 223 3.08 -25.29 0.95
CA ALA A 223 4.05 -25.61 -0.10
C ALA A 223 5.34 -24.76 -0.07
N LEU A 224 5.29 -23.57 0.56
CA LEU A 224 6.45 -22.69 0.77
C LEU A 224 7.21 -22.98 2.06
N ALA A 225 6.55 -23.51 3.09
CA ALA A 225 7.15 -23.82 4.39
C ALA A 225 8.41 -24.71 4.32
N PRO A 226 8.46 -25.84 3.57
CA PRO A 226 9.66 -26.66 3.51
C PRO A 226 10.78 -26.02 2.67
N LYS A 227 10.45 -25.16 1.69
CA LYS A 227 11.44 -24.52 0.81
C LYS A 227 12.11 -23.29 1.44
N VAL A 228 11.48 -22.66 2.43
CA VAL A 228 12.05 -21.53 3.18
C VAL A 228 12.95 -22.02 4.33
N ALA A 229 12.66 -23.19 4.90
CA ALA A 229 13.47 -23.80 5.96
C ALA A 229 14.90 -24.16 5.50
N ASP A 230 15.08 -24.53 4.23
CA ASP A 230 16.40 -24.86 3.67
C ASP A 230 17.25 -23.62 3.30
N ILE A 231 16.63 -22.44 3.20
CA ILE A 231 17.29 -21.20 2.75
C ILE A 231 17.81 -20.36 3.93
N VAL A 232 17.34 -20.61 5.17
CA VAL A 232 17.72 -19.79 6.34
C VAL A 232 18.08 -20.63 7.57
N PRO A 233 19.25 -21.29 7.62
CA PRO A 233 19.83 -21.72 8.88
C PRO A 233 20.58 -20.53 9.50
N GLY A 234 19.92 -19.75 10.35
CA GLY A 234 20.65 -18.78 11.18
C GLY A 234 19.90 -17.64 11.87
N LEU A 235 18.62 -17.37 11.54
CA LEU A 235 17.97 -16.14 12.04
C LEU A 235 17.25 -16.26 13.40
N LEU A 236 17.18 -17.45 14.01
CA LEU A 236 16.39 -17.68 15.22
C LEU A 236 17.20 -17.86 16.52
N ALA A 237 18.50 -17.51 16.52
CA ALA A 237 19.39 -17.68 17.68
C ALA A 237 19.76 -16.37 18.42
N GLY A 238 18.93 -15.32 18.30
CA GLY A 238 19.27 -13.97 18.78
C GLY A 238 18.19 -13.28 19.61
N ALA A 239 17.47 -14.02 20.47
CA ALA A 239 16.45 -13.45 21.37
C ALA A 239 16.64 -13.93 22.83
N ALA A 240 17.84 -13.77 23.39
CA ALA A 240 18.08 -14.06 24.80
C ALA A 240 19.28 -13.29 25.38
N ALA A 241 19.25 -11.95 25.36
CA ALA A 241 20.04 -11.11 26.27
C ALA A 241 19.70 -9.64 26.07
N ASN A 242 18.73 -9.11 26.82
CA ASN A 242 18.86 -7.83 27.53
C ASN A 242 17.57 -7.53 28.28
N GLY A 243 17.64 -7.67 29.60
CA GLY A 243 16.57 -7.30 30.52
C GLY A 243 16.40 -5.79 30.60
N VAL A 244 15.14 -5.36 30.62
CA VAL A 244 14.72 -4.03 31.06
C VAL A 244 13.65 -4.26 32.14
N PRO A 245 13.76 -3.62 33.31
CA PRO A 245 12.93 -3.94 34.47
C PRO A 245 11.53 -3.34 34.35
N ALA A 246 10.56 -4.09 34.88
CA ALA A 246 9.20 -3.63 35.12
C ALA A 246 9.19 -2.54 36.21
N MET A 247 8.61 -1.38 35.89
CA MET A 247 8.24 -0.36 36.87
C MET A 247 6.72 -0.27 36.93
N ALA A 248 6.18 -0.84 38.00
CA ALA A 248 4.80 -0.68 38.42
C ALA A 248 4.66 0.60 39.27
N GLY A 249 3.61 1.36 38.99
CA GLY A 249 2.89 2.19 39.96
C GLY A 249 3.44 3.58 40.27
N VAL A 250 2.78 4.62 39.76
CA VAL A 250 2.29 5.75 40.58
C VAL A 250 1.00 6.28 39.95
N VAL A 251 -0.11 6.05 40.65
CA VAL A 251 -1.39 6.74 40.48
C VAL A 251 -1.41 7.88 41.50
N ALA A 252 -1.41 9.14 41.06
CA ALA A 252 -1.89 10.28 41.86
C ALA A 252 -2.10 11.55 41.01
N ALA A 253 -3.39 11.91 40.89
CA ALA A 253 -3.97 13.25 41.01
C ALA A 253 -3.33 14.47 40.30
N HIS A 254 -3.97 14.95 39.23
CA HIS A 254 -4.63 16.27 39.20
C HIS A 254 -5.30 16.53 37.84
N ARG A 255 -6.64 16.51 37.79
CA ARG A 255 -7.49 17.53 37.14
C ARG A 255 -8.96 17.19 37.32
N SER A 256 -9.55 17.86 38.30
CA SER A 256 -10.97 18.16 38.35
C SER A 256 -11.33 19.10 37.20
N HIS A 257 -12.07 18.62 36.21
CA HIS A 257 -13.16 19.39 35.61
C HIS A 257 -14.24 18.44 35.09
N SER A 258 -15.44 18.69 35.59
CA SER A 258 -16.72 18.08 35.30
C SER A 258 -17.07 18.03 33.81
N ALA A 259 -17.51 16.87 33.34
CA ALA A 259 -18.56 16.71 32.33
C ALA A 259 -18.88 15.20 32.20
N GLY A 260 -19.65 14.68 33.15
CA GLY A 260 -20.32 13.39 33.01
C GLY A 260 -21.70 13.60 32.38
N GLY A 261 -22.09 12.67 31.51
CA GLY A 261 -23.46 12.51 30.99
C GLY A 261 -23.76 13.29 29.71
N ALA A 262 -23.49 12.69 28.54
CA ALA A 262 -23.96 13.23 27.26
C ALA A 262 -24.21 12.17 26.16
N ASP A 263 -24.30 10.88 26.49
CA ASP A 263 -24.64 9.86 25.48
C ASP A 263 -26.15 9.51 25.44
N ASP A 264 -26.90 9.76 26.53
CA ASP A 264 -28.35 9.50 26.55
C ASP A 264 -29.22 10.66 25.99
N ASP A 265 -28.62 11.82 25.73
CA ASP A 265 -29.37 13.03 25.33
C ASP A 265 -29.37 13.30 23.81
N ILE A 266 -28.73 12.41 23.02
CA ILE A 266 -28.76 12.48 21.55
C ILE A 266 -30.12 11.99 21.03
N ALA A 267 -30.77 11.05 21.72
CA ALA A 267 -32.05 10.48 21.29
C ALA A 267 -33.25 11.44 21.49
N ASN A 268 -33.13 12.43 22.38
CA ASN A 268 -34.20 13.38 22.71
C ASN A 268 -34.01 14.78 22.10
N ARG A 269 -32.95 15.00 21.32
CA ARG A 269 -32.77 16.29 20.63
C ARG A 269 -33.78 16.40 19.47
N PRO A 270 -34.63 17.45 19.45
CA PRO A 270 -35.52 17.66 18.32
C PRO A 270 -34.68 17.94 17.08
N PHE A 271 -34.93 17.16 16.00
CA PHE A 271 -34.25 17.32 14.72
C PHE A 271 -34.29 18.78 14.27
N GLU A 272 -33.14 19.45 14.30
CA GLU A 272 -33.04 20.81 13.79
C GLU A 272 -33.14 20.77 12.26
N VAL A 273 -33.87 21.72 11.68
CA VAL A 273 -34.05 21.86 10.22
C VAL A 273 -32.70 21.90 9.46
N ARG A 274 -31.62 22.27 10.16
CA ARG A 274 -30.25 22.27 9.65
C ARG A 274 -29.73 20.86 9.31
N GLU A 275 -30.10 19.85 10.09
CA GLU A 275 -29.70 18.45 9.85
C GLU A 275 -30.39 17.87 8.60
N LEU A 276 -31.62 18.28 8.30
CA LEU A 276 -32.30 17.90 7.05
C LEU A 276 -31.60 18.47 5.80
N ILE A 277 -31.02 19.67 5.91
CA ILE A 277 -30.29 20.29 4.80
C ILE A 277 -28.97 19.54 4.56
N ASP A 278 -28.27 19.16 5.62
CA ASP A 278 -27.05 18.35 5.54
C ASP A 278 -27.32 16.93 5.01
N LEU A 279 -28.46 16.32 5.37
CA LEU A 279 -28.86 15.02 4.83
C LEU A 279 -29.12 15.08 3.31
N ARG A 280 -29.77 16.15 2.82
CA ARG A 280 -29.96 16.35 1.37
C ARG A 280 -28.66 16.67 0.65
N TYR A 281 -27.76 17.41 1.29
CA TYR A 281 -26.43 17.70 0.72
C TYR A 281 -25.59 16.42 0.61
N THR A 282 -25.57 15.58 1.65
CA THR A 282 -24.87 14.29 1.63
C THR A 282 -25.46 13.33 0.60
N GLN A 283 -26.79 13.26 0.47
CA GLN A 283 -27.46 12.50 -0.59
C GLN A 283 -27.09 13.01 -2.00
N ARG A 284 -27.09 14.33 -2.22
CA ARG A 284 -26.67 14.92 -3.52
C ARG A 284 -25.20 14.67 -3.82
N LYS A 285 -24.33 14.73 -2.81
CA LYS A 285 -22.90 14.43 -2.95
C LYS A 285 -22.66 12.96 -3.25
N ALA A 286 -23.40 12.06 -2.61
CA ALA A 286 -23.36 10.63 -2.90
C ALA A 286 -23.89 10.32 -4.31
N ALA A 287 -24.99 10.96 -4.72
CA ALA A 287 -25.54 10.84 -6.08
C ALA A 287 -24.58 11.38 -7.14
N ALA A 288 -23.93 12.52 -6.89
CA ALA A 288 -22.92 13.10 -7.77
C ALA A 288 -21.68 12.19 -7.88
N LYS A 289 -21.24 11.57 -6.77
CA LYS A 289 -20.13 10.59 -6.79
C LYS A 289 -20.51 9.34 -7.58
N ARG A 290 -21.75 8.84 -7.44
CA ARG A 290 -22.27 7.71 -8.25
C ARG A 290 -22.37 8.07 -9.73
N ALA A 291 -22.84 9.27 -10.06
CA ALA A 291 -22.92 9.76 -11.45
C ALA A 291 -21.53 9.97 -12.08
N ALA A 292 -20.56 10.46 -11.31
CA ALA A 292 -19.17 10.61 -11.74
C ALA A 292 -18.47 9.27 -11.95
N SER A 293 -18.68 8.30 -11.05
CA SER A 293 -18.16 6.94 -11.19
C SER A 293 -18.73 6.22 -12.41
N LYS A 294 -19.96 6.54 -12.81
CA LYS A 294 -20.60 5.97 -14.01
C LYS A 294 -20.03 6.51 -15.33
N LYS A 295 -19.23 7.59 -15.28
CA LYS A 295 -18.59 8.21 -16.45
C LYS A 295 -17.09 7.93 -16.56
N GLN A 296 -16.49 7.16 -15.64
CA GLN A 296 -15.11 6.71 -15.86
C GLN A 296 -15.11 5.79 -17.09
N PRO A 297 -14.30 6.09 -18.13
CA PRO A 297 -14.19 5.20 -19.27
C PRO A 297 -13.71 3.85 -18.76
N ALA A 298 -14.37 2.77 -19.19
CA ALA A 298 -14.08 1.40 -18.78
C ALA A 298 -12.62 0.98 -19.04
N SER A 299 -11.87 1.79 -19.80
CA SER A 299 -10.47 1.59 -20.14
C SER A 299 -9.51 1.61 -18.95
N ASN A 300 -9.85 2.22 -17.81
CA ASN A 300 -8.94 2.33 -16.65
C ASN A 300 -9.17 1.28 -15.55
N VAL A 301 -10.11 0.35 -15.72
CA VAL A 301 -10.32 -0.73 -14.75
C VAL A 301 -9.22 -1.76 -14.91
N SER A 302 -8.53 -2.10 -13.81
CA SER A 302 -7.47 -3.12 -13.80
C SER A 302 -8.00 -4.48 -14.27
N LEU A 303 -7.14 -5.30 -14.89
CA LEU A 303 -7.50 -6.65 -15.36
C LEU A 303 -8.17 -7.48 -14.26
N GLN A 304 -7.61 -7.43 -13.05
CA GLN A 304 -8.15 -8.11 -11.87
C GLN A 304 -9.57 -7.63 -11.54
N ALA A 305 -9.82 -6.31 -11.54
CA ALA A 305 -11.15 -5.79 -11.28
C ALA A 305 -12.16 -6.19 -12.37
N ARG A 306 -11.75 -6.27 -13.65
CA ARG A 306 -12.61 -6.78 -14.74
C ARG A 306 -12.99 -8.25 -14.52
N ILE A 307 -12.04 -9.09 -14.14
CA ILE A 307 -12.29 -10.51 -13.83
C ILE A 307 -13.22 -10.64 -12.62
N MET A 308 -13.06 -9.80 -11.59
CA MET A 308 -13.91 -9.85 -10.39
C MET A 308 -15.33 -9.32 -10.62
N MET A 309 -15.54 -8.44 -11.60
CA MET A 309 -16.87 -7.89 -11.92
C MET A 309 -17.79 -8.91 -12.61
N ASP A 310 -17.23 -9.90 -13.32
CA ASP A 310 -18.00 -10.94 -14.00
C ASP A 310 -17.82 -12.30 -13.29
N PRO A 311 -18.84 -12.80 -12.56
CA PRO A 311 -18.71 -14.03 -11.78
C PRO A 311 -18.49 -15.27 -12.66
N GLN A 312 -18.99 -15.28 -13.90
CA GLN A 312 -18.80 -16.40 -14.83
C GLN A 312 -17.35 -16.43 -15.31
N LEU A 313 -16.82 -15.29 -15.73
CA LEU A 313 -15.42 -15.16 -16.15
C LEU A 313 -14.48 -15.51 -15.00
N ARG A 314 -14.79 -15.08 -13.77
CA ARG A 314 -14.02 -15.44 -12.58
C ARG A 314 -13.95 -16.95 -12.36
N GLN A 315 -15.07 -17.65 -12.45
CA GLN A 315 -15.12 -19.10 -12.31
C GLN A 315 -14.31 -19.78 -13.42
N GLN A 316 -14.50 -19.34 -14.67
CA GLN A 316 -13.78 -19.86 -15.82
C GLN A 316 -12.26 -19.69 -15.69
N VAL A 317 -11.79 -18.52 -15.23
CA VAL A 317 -10.36 -18.26 -14.98
C VAL A 317 -9.81 -19.17 -13.88
N MET A 318 -10.58 -19.48 -12.85
CA MET A 318 -10.17 -20.41 -11.80
C MET A 318 -10.05 -21.85 -12.32
N GLU A 319 -10.99 -22.28 -13.18
CA GLU A 319 -10.95 -23.59 -13.82
C GLU A 319 -9.80 -23.71 -14.84
N ILE A 320 -9.54 -22.66 -15.62
CA ILE A 320 -8.36 -22.57 -16.51
C ILE A 320 -7.07 -22.65 -15.68
N LYS A 321 -6.99 -21.89 -14.59
CA LYS A 321 -5.83 -21.88 -13.69
C LYS A 321 -5.56 -23.27 -13.10
N ALA A 322 -6.60 -24.04 -12.77
CA ALA A 322 -6.44 -25.39 -12.24
C ALA A 322 -5.83 -26.38 -13.26
N GLN A 323 -5.89 -26.08 -14.56
CA GLN A 323 -5.38 -26.94 -15.63
C GLN A 323 -4.04 -26.50 -16.24
N LEU A 324 -3.60 -25.27 -15.93
CA LEU A 324 -2.30 -24.74 -16.37
C LEU A 324 -1.22 -25.04 -15.33
N ALA A 325 -0.01 -25.32 -15.81
CA ALA A 325 1.16 -25.44 -14.95
C ALA A 325 1.56 -24.07 -14.36
N LEU A 326 2.32 -24.07 -13.25
CA LEU A 326 2.66 -22.83 -12.54
C LEU A 326 3.48 -21.85 -13.41
N ASP A 327 4.40 -22.37 -14.20
CA ASP A 327 5.22 -21.64 -15.17
C ASP A 327 4.39 -21.07 -16.33
N GLU A 328 3.41 -21.82 -16.82
CA GLU A 328 2.42 -21.36 -17.80
C GLU A 328 1.62 -20.16 -17.24
N ILE A 329 1.17 -20.26 -15.98
CA ILE A 329 0.43 -19.19 -15.30
C ILE A 329 1.30 -17.93 -15.16
N THR A 330 2.54 -18.07 -14.68
CA THR A 330 3.45 -16.93 -14.53
C THR A 330 3.71 -16.25 -15.87
N THR A 331 3.98 -17.04 -16.92
CA THR A 331 4.23 -16.52 -18.27
C THR A 331 3.01 -15.78 -18.82
N LEU A 332 1.81 -16.33 -18.63
CA LEU A 332 0.56 -15.70 -19.07
C LEU A 332 0.28 -14.39 -18.32
N ILE A 333 0.50 -14.35 -16.99
CA ILE A 333 0.31 -13.13 -16.20
C ILE A 333 1.30 -12.04 -16.63
N THR A 334 2.58 -12.39 -16.78
CA THR A 334 3.60 -11.45 -17.26
C THR A 334 3.26 -10.92 -18.65
N ALA A 335 2.86 -11.79 -19.58
CA ALA A 335 2.43 -11.39 -20.91
C ALA A 335 1.21 -10.46 -20.88
N ALA A 336 0.17 -10.84 -20.13
CA ALA A 336 -1.05 -10.04 -20.01
C ALA A 336 -0.79 -8.65 -19.41
N SER A 337 0.15 -8.54 -18.45
CA SER A 337 0.53 -7.26 -17.85
C SER A 337 1.24 -6.31 -18.81
N ALA A 338 1.89 -6.84 -19.85
CA ALA A 338 2.55 -6.05 -20.88
C ALA A 338 1.61 -5.60 -22.02
N TRP A 339 0.41 -6.19 -22.10
CA TRP A 339 -0.57 -5.85 -23.14
C TRP A 339 -1.28 -4.52 -22.87
N SER A 340 -1.74 -3.86 -23.94
CA SER A 340 -2.62 -2.70 -23.82
C SER A 340 -3.98 -3.09 -23.21
N ASN A 341 -4.67 -2.12 -22.61
CA ASN A 341 -6.00 -2.31 -22.01
C ASN A 341 -7.04 -2.89 -23.00
N ASP A 342 -6.92 -2.57 -24.29
CA ASP A 342 -7.80 -3.08 -25.34
C ASP A 342 -7.47 -4.53 -25.71
N ALA A 343 -6.19 -4.90 -25.73
CA ALA A 343 -5.77 -6.28 -25.96
C ALA A 343 -6.19 -7.19 -24.79
N GLN A 344 -6.04 -6.71 -23.55
CA GLN A 344 -6.57 -7.39 -22.36
C GLN A 344 -8.09 -7.58 -22.43
N ALA A 345 -8.84 -6.55 -22.86
CA ALA A 345 -10.29 -6.65 -23.03
C ALA A 345 -10.68 -7.72 -24.07
N LYS A 346 -10.05 -7.67 -25.25
CA LYS A 346 -10.28 -8.65 -26.33
C LYS A 346 -9.94 -10.08 -25.91
N PHE A 347 -8.87 -10.26 -25.14
CA PHE A 347 -8.50 -11.56 -24.58
C PHE A 347 -9.61 -12.11 -23.66
N LEU A 348 -10.11 -11.29 -22.73
CA LEU A 348 -11.22 -11.69 -21.84
C LEU A 348 -12.54 -11.94 -22.60
N GLU A 349 -12.85 -11.11 -23.60
CA GLU A 349 -14.02 -11.30 -24.47
C GLU A 349 -13.94 -12.60 -25.27
N THR A 350 -12.73 -12.99 -25.69
CA THR A 350 -12.48 -14.24 -26.41
C THR A 350 -12.59 -15.44 -25.47
N LEU A 351 -12.14 -15.31 -24.22
CA LEU A 351 -12.26 -16.38 -23.22
C LEU A 351 -13.71 -16.67 -22.85
N LYS A 352 -14.53 -15.63 -22.63
CA LYS A 352 -15.89 -15.75 -22.08
C LYS A 352 -16.80 -16.80 -22.75
N PRO A 353 -16.88 -16.92 -24.09
CA PRO A 353 -17.74 -17.92 -24.74
C PRO A 353 -17.09 -19.31 -24.90
N LEU A 354 -15.79 -19.46 -24.61
CA LEU A 354 -15.08 -20.72 -24.86
C LEU A 354 -15.34 -21.76 -23.76
N PRO A 355 -15.58 -23.04 -24.10
CA PRO A 355 -15.51 -24.13 -23.13
C PRO A 355 -14.12 -24.15 -22.46
N VAL A 356 -14.05 -24.56 -21.19
CA VAL A 356 -12.82 -24.55 -20.37
C VAL A 356 -11.63 -25.18 -21.11
N ASN A 357 -11.82 -26.33 -21.74
CA ASN A 357 -10.75 -27.04 -22.47
C ASN A 357 -10.23 -26.22 -23.67
N HIS A 358 -11.11 -25.52 -24.40
CA HIS A 358 -10.71 -24.66 -25.51
C HIS A 358 -10.06 -23.37 -25.01
N ALA A 359 -10.52 -22.84 -23.88
CA ALA A 359 -9.92 -21.69 -23.24
C ALA A 359 -8.49 -21.99 -22.76
N VAL A 360 -8.25 -23.17 -22.17
CA VAL A 360 -6.91 -23.64 -21.78
C VAL A 360 -6.01 -23.80 -23.00
N ALA A 361 -6.51 -24.43 -24.08
CA ALA A 361 -5.75 -24.55 -25.32
C ALA A 361 -5.39 -23.18 -25.92
N TYR A 362 -6.33 -22.24 -25.90
CA TYR A 362 -6.10 -20.86 -26.34
C TYR A 362 -5.04 -20.15 -25.48
N CYS A 363 -5.09 -20.29 -24.16
CA CYS A 363 -4.06 -19.76 -23.26
C CYS A 363 -2.66 -20.35 -23.58
N ARG A 364 -2.56 -21.65 -23.86
CA ARG A 364 -1.30 -22.30 -24.23
C ARG A 364 -0.74 -21.81 -25.56
N GLU A 365 -1.59 -21.58 -26.56
CA GLU A 365 -1.16 -20.98 -27.82
C GLU A 365 -0.63 -19.55 -27.63
N VAL A 366 -1.30 -18.75 -26.80
CA VAL A 366 -0.81 -17.41 -26.44
C VAL A 366 0.55 -17.50 -25.73
N ILE A 367 0.72 -18.42 -24.77
CA ILE A 367 2.02 -18.62 -24.10
C ILE A 367 3.11 -19.01 -25.12
N LYS A 368 2.80 -19.94 -26.04
CA LYS A 368 3.73 -20.38 -27.08
C LYS A 368 4.18 -19.24 -28.00
N THR A 369 3.25 -18.37 -28.41
CA THR A 369 3.58 -17.19 -29.22
C THR A 369 4.48 -16.20 -28.47
N VAL A 370 4.22 -15.96 -27.19
CA VAL A 370 5.05 -15.09 -26.34
C VAL A 370 6.46 -15.67 -26.18
N LEU A 371 6.58 -16.97 -25.91
CA LEU A 371 7.88 -17.64 -25.78
C LEU A 371 8.67 -17.61 -27.08
N THR A 372 8.00 -17.83 -28.23
CA THR A 372 8.63 -17.74 -29.55
C THR A 372 9.12 -16.33 -29.84
N HIS A 373 8.31 -15.30 -29.53
CA HIS A 373 8.72 -13.92 -29.71
C HIS A 373 9.93 -13.57 -28.83
N ARG A 374 9.95 -14.01 -27.57
CA ARG A 374 11.07 -13.80 -26.65
C ARG A 374 12.35 -14.50 -27.14
N ALA A 375 12.23 -15.72 -27.66
CA ALA A 375 13.36 -16.45 -28.23
C ALA A 375 13.95 -15.71 -29.45
N ASN A 376 13.09 -15.18 -30.34
CA ASN A 376 13.54 -14.41 -31.51
C ASN A 376 14.22 -13.09 -31.11
N VAL A 377 13.70 -12.38 -30.10
CA VAL A 377 14.33 -11.16 -29.59
C VAL A 377 15.71 -11.47 -28.99
N ASN A 378 15.82 -12.54 -28.22
CA ASN A 378 17.10 -12.95 -27.64
C ASN A 378 18.12 -13.37 -28.70
N ALA A 379 17.68 -14.05 -29.77
CA ALA A 379 18.54 -14.41 -30.90
C ALA A 379 19.09 -13.17 -31.61
N ASN A 380 18.25 -12.16 -31.87
CA ASN A 380 18.70 -10.92 -32.50
C ASN A 380 19.71 -10.14 -31.63
N ILE A 381 19.51 -10.14 -30.30
CA ILE A 381 20.45 -9.48 -29.37
C ILE A 381 21.80 -10.21 -29.36
N ALA A 382 21.81 -11.54 -29.44
CA ALA A 382 23.05 -12.31 -29.53
C ALA A 382 23.81 -12.03 -30.83
N ASP A 383 23.10 -11.93 -31.97
CA ASP A 383 23.69 -11.61 -33.27
C ASP A 383 24.29 -10.19 -33.34
N ASP A 384 23.70 -9.22 -32.61
CA ASP A 384 24.21 -7.85 -32.55
C ASP A 384 25.45 -7.73 -31.64
N LEU A 385 25.55 -8.55 -30.60
CA LEU A 385 26.74 -8.59 -29.72
C LEU A 385 27.96 -9.22 -30.41
N ASP A 386 27.74 -10.21 -31.28
CA ASP A 386 28.84 -10.87 -32.02
C ASP A 386 29.42 -9.99 -33.15
N ARG A 387 28.68 -8.97 -33.62
CA ARG A 387 29.16 -8.03 -34.66
C ARG A 387 29.95 -6.84 -34.13
N GLY A 388 30.00 -6.63 -32.81
CA GLY A 388 30.54 -5.40 -32.21
C GLY A 388 32.06 -5.32 -32.07
N ASP A 389 32.79 -6.44 -32.17
CA ASP A 389 34.21 -6.51 -31.80
C ASP A 389 35.21 -6.48 -32.97
N ASP A 390 34.73 -6.50 -34.23
CA ASP A 390 35.63 -6.63 -35.40
C ASP A 390 36.00 -5.29 -36.09
N ASP A 391 35.45 -4.14 -35.66
CA ASP A 391 35.61 -2.86 -36.38
C ASP A 391 36.57 -1.82 -35.72
N GLU A 392 37.27 -2.17 -34.63
CA GLU A 392 38.27 -1.28 -34.00
C GLU A 392 39.70 -1.38 -34.59
N GLY A 393 39.89 -2.11 -35.69
CA GLY A 393 41.20 -2.29 -36.36
C GLY A 393 41.54 -1.27 -37.46
N GLY A 394 40.67 -0.31 -37.75
CA GLY A 394 40.75 0.55 -38.94
C GLY A 394 41.57 1.84 -38.77
N ASP A 395 42.87 1.73 -39.00
CA ASP A 395 43.69 2.75 -39.68
C ASP A 395 43.86 4.12 -39.00
N ALA A 396 44.76 4.17 -38.01
CA ALA A 396 45.39 5.41 -37.54
C ALA A 396 46.79 5.61 -38.16
N THR A 397 46.94 5.35 -39.46
CA THR A 397 48.20 5.56 -40.19
C THR A 397 47.99 6.32 -41.50
N ASP A 398 47.78 7.64 -41.44
CA ASP A 398 48.51 8.58 -42.31
C ASP A 398 48.09 10.04 -42.06
N ALA A 399 48.99 10.82 -41.47
CA ALA A 399 49.06 12.26 -41.67
C ALA A 399 50.51 12.72 -41.53
N GLN A 400 51.16 12.89 -42.69
CA GLN A 400 52.43 13.60 -42.89
C GLN A 400 52.21 15.10 -42.97
#